data_AF-H3BL13-F1
#
_entry.id   AF-H3BL13-F1
#
_cell.length_a   1.000
_cell.length_b   1.000
_cell.length_c   1.000
_cell.angle_alpha   90.00
_cell.angle_beta   90.00
_cell.angle_gamma   90.00
#
_symmetry.space_group_name_H-M   'P 1'
#
loop_
_entity.id
_entity.type
_entity.pdbx_description
1 polymer ?
#
loop_
_entity_poly.entity_id
_entity_poly.type
_entity_poly.pdbx_seq_one_letter_code
_entity_poly.pdbx_strand_id
1 'polypeptide(L)'
;QDSQGHIYHGRNLDYPFGKILRKLTANVQFIKNGQIAFTGTTFVGYVGLWTGQSPHKFTISGDERDKGWWWENMIAALSLGHSPISWLIRKTLSESESFEAAVYTLAKTPLIADVYYIVGGTSPKEGVVITRDRGGPADIWPLDPLNGEWFRVETNYDHWKPAPKVDDRRTPAIKALNATGQAHLNLETLFQLHNLYYSDERCRARQVPDHDQKPEL
;
A
#
# COMPACT_ATOMS: atom_id res chain seq x y z
N GLN A 1 11.49 9.93 2.92
CA GLN A 1 12.87 9.88 3.46
C GLN A 1 13.14 11.20 4.16
N ASP A 2 13.75 11.20 5.35
CA ASP A 2 14.17 12.45 6.01
C ASP A 2 15.48 13.01 5.42
N SER A 3 15.98 14.09 6.01
CA SER A 3 17.23 14.73 5.59
C SER A 3 18.49 13.95 5.95
N GLN A 4 18.39 12.95 6.84
CA GLN A 4 19.49 12.07 7.23
C GLN A 4 19.53 10.78 6.40
N GLY A 5 18.52 10.55 5.56
CA GLY A 5 18.44 9.37 4.70
C GLY A 5 17.59 8.24 5.26
N HIS A 6 16.93 8.43 6.41
CA HIS A 6 16.06 7.40 6.98
C HIS A 6 14.75 7.29 6.20
N ILE A 7 14.28 6.05 6.02
CA ILE A 7 13.02 5.73 5.37
C ILE A 7 11.92 5.59 6.43
N TYR A 8 10.80 6.28 6.19
CA TYR A 8 9.58 6.17 6.99
C TYR A 8 8.44 5.73 6.07
N HIS A 9 7.58 4.87 6.57
CA HIS A 9 6.46 4.32 5.83
C HIS A 9 5.22 4.29 6.72
N GLY A 10 4.15 4.95 6.27
CA GLY A 10 2.87 5.03 6.95
C GLY A 10 1.75 4.81 5.94
N ARG A 11 0.61 4.32 6.44
CA ARG A 11 -0.58 4.06 5.63
C ARG A 11 -1.85 4.20 6.46
N ASN A 12 -2.96 4.51 5.80
CA ASN A 12 -4.32 4.30 6.31
C ASN A 12 -4.96 3.12 5.56
N LEU A 13 -5.82 2.35 6.23
CA LEU A 13 -6.62 1.31 5.59
C LEU A 13 -8.09 1.66 5.77
N ASP A 14 -8.72 2.05 4.67
CA ASP A 14 -10.09 2.54 4.65
C ASP A 14 -11.00 1.46 4.05
N TYR A 15 -12.10 1.12 4.73
CA TYR A 15 -13.06 0.13 4.25
C TYR A 15 -14.49 0.46 4.73
N PRO A 16 -15.53 0.26 3.89
CA PRO A 16 -16.92 0.62 4.25
C PRO A 16 -17.44 -0.12 5.48
N PHE A 17 -17.01 -1.36 5.73
CA PHE A 17 -17.39 -2.16 6.92
C PHE A 17 -16.56 -1.85 8.18
N GLY A 18 -16.05 -0.62 8.32
CA GLY A 18 -15.10 -0.25 9.38
C GLY A 18 -15.58 -0.48 10.82
N LYS A 19 -16.90 -0.52 11.11
CA LYS A 19 -17.40 -0.80 12.48
C LYS A 19 -17.03 -2.20 12.98
N ILE A 20 -17.14 -3.22 12.13
CA ILE A 20 -16.80 -4.59 12.50
C ILE A 20 -15.30 -4.83 12.37
N LEU A 21 -14.69 -4.36 11.27
CA LEU A 21 -13.27 -4.59 11.00
C LEU A 21 -12.37 -3.99 12.08
N ARG A 22 -12.71 -2.81 12.63
CA ARG A 22 -11.97 -2.22 13.76
C ARG A 22 -11.90 -3.12 15.01
N LYS A 23 -12.93 -3.91 15.28
CA LYS A 23 -12.96 -4.85 16.41
C LYS A 23 -12.12 -6.11 16.15
N LEU A 24 -11.82 -6.39 14.88
CA LEU A 24 -11.07 -7.56 14.44
C LEU A 24 -9.63 -7.22 14.06
N THR A 25 -9.25 -5.93 14.02
CA THR A 25 -7.89 -5.51 13.71
C THR A 25 -6.91 -6.07 14.75
N ALA A 26 -5.89 -6.76 14.28
CA ALA A 26 -4.84 -7.35 15.10
C ALA A 26 -3.46 -7.13 14.47
N ASN A 27 -2.47 -6.85 15.32
CA ASN A 27 -1.06 -6.95 14.96
C ASN A 27 -0.60 -8.37 15.27
N VAL A 28 0.01 -9.03 14.29
CA VAL A 28 0.44 -10.43 14.36
C VAL A 28 1.93 -10.50 14.10
N GLN A 29 2.67 -11.07 15.05
CA GLN A 29 4.08 -11.43 14.87
C GLN A 29 4.16 -12.88 14.37
N PHE A 30 4.78 -13.08 13.22
CA PHE A 30 4.98 -14.41 12.64
C PHE A 30 6.34 -14.94 13.06
N ILE A 31 6.34 -16.07 13.77
CA ILE A 31 7.54 -16.63 14.38
C ILE A 31 8.12 -17.74 13.50
N LYS A 32 9.43 -17.69 13.24
CA LYS A 32 10.20 -18.77 12.60
C LYS A 32 11.43 -19.03 13.46
N ASN A 33 11.66 -20.30 13.82
CA ASN A 33 12.79 -20.71 14.67
C ASN A 33 12.89 -19.91 15.99
N GLY A 34 11.75 -19.60 16.62
CA GLY A 34 11.70 -18.87 17.90
C GLY A 34 11.94 -17.37 17.80
N GLN A 35 12.13 -16.81 16.60
CA GLN A 35 12.32 -15.37 16.39
C GLN A 35 11.22 -14.78 15.50
N ILE A 36 10.96 -13.48 15.64
CA ILE A 36 10.02 -12.75 14.79
C ILE A 36 10.62 -12.69 13.37
N ALA A 37 10.01 -13.41 12.43
CA ALA A 37 10.39 -13.37 11.03
C ALA A 37 9.84 -12.11 10.34
N PHE A 38 8.58 -11.76 10.62
CA PHE A 38 7.95 -10.54 10.17
C PHE A 38 6.74 -10.20 11.05
N THR A 39 6.28 -8.95 10.98
CA THR A 39 5.07 -8.49 11.66
C THR A 39 4.08 -7.97 10.63
N GLY A 40 2.79 -8.20 10.84
CA GLY A 40 1.74 -7.66 9.97
C GLY A 40 0.54 -7.17 10.76
N THR A 41 -0.24 -6.28 10.15
CA THR A 41 -1.55 -5.87 10.64
C THR A 41 -2.62 -6.49 9.74
N THR A 42 -3.58 -7.19 10.34
CA THR A 42 -4.65 -7.91 9.64
C THR A 42 -5.95 -7.90 10.44
N PHE A 43 -6.97 -8.58 9.93
CA PHE A 43 -8.21 -8.87 10.65
C PHE A 43 -8.22 -10.33 11.10
N VAL A 44 -8.74 -10.61 12.29
CA VAL A 44 -8.96 -11.99 12.77
C VAL A 44 -9.78 -12.77 11.72
N GLY A 45 -9.25 -13.92 11.30
CA GLY A 45 -9.83 -14.76 10.24
C GLY A 45 -9.25 -14.50 8.83
N TYR A 46 -8.50 -13.42 8.63
CA TYR A 46 -7.87 -13.10 7.35
C TYR A 46 -6.37 -13.48 7.32
N VAL A 47 -6.01 -14.37 6.40
CA VAL A 47 -4.64 -14.94 6.34
C VAL A 47 -3.65 -14.12 5.52
N GLY A 48 -4.13 -13.20 4.69
CA GLY A 48 -3.28 -12.26 3.95
C GLY A 48 -2.82 -11.10 4.81
N LEU A 49 -1.87 -10.30 4.30
CA LEU A 49 -1.44 -9.05 4.92
C LEU A 49 -1.58 -7.91 3.92
N TRP A 50 -2.20 -6.81 4.35
CA TRP A 50 -2.22 -5.54 3.61
C TRP A 50 -1.19 -4.54 4.15
N THR A 51 -0.63 -4.81 5.32
CA THR A 51 0.46 -4.06 5.95
C THR A 51 1.38 -5.03 6.66
N GLY A 52 2.68 -4.84 6.49
CA GLY A 52 3.65 -5.53 7.33
C GLY A 52 5.07 -5.01 7.17
N GLN A 53 5.94 -5.53 8.03
CA GLN A 53 7.37 -5.24 8.07
C GLN A 53 8.16 -6.53 8.24
N SER A 54 9.24 -6.64 7.47
CA SER A 54 10.31 -7.60 7.68
C SER A 54 11.44 -6.86 8.42
N PRO A 55 11.73 -7.20 9.69
CA PRO A 55 12.68 -6.45 10.52
C PRO A 55 14.03 -6.26 9.84
N HIS A 56 14.54 -5.03 9.86
CA HIS A 56 15.83 -4.66 9.27
C HIS A 56 15.96 -4.90 7.76
N LYS A 57 14.85 -5.09 7.04
CA LYS A 57 14.86 -5.33 5.58
C LYS A 57 13.96 -4.36 4.83
N PHE A 58 12.64 -4.46 5.04
CA PHE A 58 11.67 -3.64 4.30
C PHE A 58 10.29 -3.64 4.96
N THR A 59 9.46 -2.70 4.52
CA THR A 59 8.05 -2.50 4.90
C THR A 59 7.19 -2.49 3.65
N ILE A 60 5.99 -3.06 3.72
CA ILE A 60 5.06 -3.13 2.58
C ILE A 60 3.66 -2.73 3.02
N SER A 61 3.00 -1.90 2.21
CA SER A 61 1.55 -1.74 2.21
C SER A 61 0.98 -1.95 0.83
N GLY A 62 -0.29 -2.37 0.77
CA GLY A 62 -1.04 -2.46 -0.47
C GLY A 62 -2.27 -1.57 -0.43
N ASP A 63 -2.49 -0.82 -1.51
CA ASP A 63 -3.69 -0.03 -1.72
C ASP A 63 -4.44 -0.53 -2.98
N GLU A 64 -5.77 -0.54 -2.91
CA GLU A 64 -6.62 -1.03 -3.99
C GLU A 64 -6.45 -0.22 -5.27
N ARG A 65 -6.37 -0.92 -6.41
CA ARG A 65 -6.48 -0.34 -7.75
C ARG A 65 -7.66 -0.98 -8.46
N ASP A 66 -8.80 -0.32 -8.40
CA ASP A 66 -10.04 -0.86 -8.96
C ASP A 66 -10.07 -0.66 -10.49
N LYS A 67 -9.69 -1.72 -11.21
CA LYS A 67 -9.75 -1.81 -12.67
C LYS A 67 -10.15 -3.21 -13.12
N GLY A 68 -10.88 -3.25 -14.23
CA GLY A 68 -11.35 -4.48 -14.85
C GLY A 68 -12.67 -4.98 -14.27
N TRP A 69 -13.05 -6.20 -14.67
CA TRP A 69 -14.31 -6.81 -14.26
C TRP A 69 -14.07 -7.96 -13.29
N TRP A 70 -15.06 -8.30 -12.44
CA TRP A 70 -14.90 -9.40 -11.48
C TRP A 70 -14.56 -10.73 -12.17
N TRP A 71 -15.10 -10.99 -13.36
CA TRP A 71 -14.92 -12.25 -14.08
C TRP A 71 -13.46 -12.49 -14.49
N GLU A 72 -12.71 -11.43 -14.80
CA GLU A 72 -11.27 -11.49 -15.08
C GLU A 72 -10.51 -11.96 -13.82
N ASN A 73 -10.91 -11.48 -12.65
CA ASN A 73 -10.33 -11.90 -11.37
C ASN A 73 -10.62 -13.37 -11.08
N MET A 74 -11.82 -13.84 -11.42
CA MET A 74 -12.23 -15.23 -11.27
C MET A 74 -11.40 -16.17 -12.16
N ILE A 75 -11.22 -15.84 -13.45
CA ILE A 75 -10.39 -16.64 -14.37
C ILE A 75 -8.94 -16.68 -13.91
N ALA A 76 -8.37 -15.53 -13.53
CA ALA A 76 -7.00 -15.44 -13.02
C ALA A 76 -6.79 -16.32 -11.77
N ALA A 77 -7.77 -16.34 -10.86
CA ALA A 77 -7.72 -17.14 -9.64
C ALA A 77 -7.88 -18.65 -9.90
N LEU A 78 -8.85 -19.06 -10.72
CA LEU A 78 -9.22 -20.47 -10.88
C LEU A 78 -8.42 -21.22 -11.96
N SER A 79 -7.99 -20.53 -13.02
CA SER A 79 -7.40 -21.19 -14.20
C SER A 79 -5.90 -20.96 -14.36
N LEU A 80 -5.36 -19.86 -13.83
CA LEU A 80 -3.95 -19.47 -14.06
C LEU A 80 -3.07 -19.59 -12.81
N GLY A 81 -3.66 -19.90 -11.64
CA GLY A 81 -2.92 -20.02 -10.38
C GLY A 81 -2.26 -18.71 -9.93
N HIS A 82 -2.82 -17.56 -10.32
CA HIS A 82 -2.29 -16.25 -9.93
C HIS A 82 -2.44 -16.01 -8.42
N SER A 83 -1.53 -15.22 -7.85
CA SER A 83 -1.54 -14.96 -6.41
C SER A 83 -2.62 -13.95 -6.01
N PRO A 84 -3.35 -14.17 -4.91
CA PRO A 84 -4.04 -13.09 -4.21
C PRO A 84 -3.05 -12.01 -3.77
N ILE A 85 -3.48 -10.75 -3.85
CA ILE A 85 -2.65 -9.56 -3.58
C ILE A 85 -2.04 -9.61 -2.18
N SER A 86 -2.89 -9.66 -1.15
CA SER A 86 -2.44 -9.68 0.24
C SER A 86 -1.68 -10.96 0.64
N TRP A 87 -1.87 -12.06 -0.11
CA TRP A 87 -1.08 -13.27 0.09
C TRP A 87 0.34 -13.09 -0.43
N LEU A 88 0.50 -12.43 -1.59
CA LEU A 88 1.82 -12.10 -2.12
C LEU A 88 2.60 -11.21 -1.14
N ILE A 89 1.97 -10.17 -0.57
CA ILE A 89 2.62 -9.34 0.48
C ILE A 89 3.13 -10.21 1.62
N ARG A 90 2.30 -11.10 2.17
CA ARG A 90 2.70 -12.00 3.27
C ARG A 90 3.86 -12.91 2.86
N LYS A 91 3.81 -13.49 1.66
CA LYS A 91 4.87 -14.36 1.14
C LYS A 91 6.18 -13.58 0.98
N THR A 92 6.13 -12.39 0.40
CA THR A 92 7.28 -11.49 0.25
C THR A 92 7.90 -11.14 1.61
N LEU A 93 7.10 -10.76 2.62
CA LEU A 93 7.59 -10.52 3.98
C LEU A 93 8.30 -11.73 4.60
N SER A 94 7.86 -12.94 4.24
CA SER A 94 8.38 -14.20 4.76
C SER A 94 9.63 -14.73 4.02
N GLU A 95 9.78 -14.41 2.73
CA GLU A 95 10.75 -15.08 1.84
C GLU A 95 11.76 -14.14 1.18
N SER A 96 11.46 -12.85 1.04
CA SER A 96 12.40 -11.90 0.43
C SER A 96 13.46 -11.45 1.44
N GLU A 97 14.71 -11.46 1.01
CA GLU A 97 15.86 -11.18 1.88
C GLU A 97 16.32 -9.71 1.86
N SER A 98 15.86 -8.92 0.88
CA SER A 98 16.20 -7.49 0.75
C SER A 98 15.05 -6.67 0.16
N PHE A 99 15.18 -5.34 0.20
CA PHE A 99 14.26 -4.40 -0.45
C PHE A 99 14.14 -4.69 -1.95
N GLU A 100 15.25 -4.90 -2.67
CA GLU A 100 15.27 -5.16 -4.11
C GLU A 100 14.58 -6.48 -4.45
N ALA A 101 14.84 -7.53 -3.65
CA ALA A 101 14.18 -8.83 -3.83
C ALA A 101 12.67 -8.73 -3.60
N ALA A 102 12.25 -7.94 -2.61
CA ALA A 102 10.84 -7.66 -2.35
C ALA A 102 10.19 -6.90 -3.52
N VAL A 103 10.81 -5.82 -3.99
CA VAL A 103 10.35 -5.04 -5.15
C VAL A 103 10.24 -5.90 -6.40
N TYR A 104 11.26 -6.72 -6.68
CA TYR A 104 11.24 -7.64 -7.84
C TYR A 104 10.07 -8.62 -7.75
N THR A 105 9.91 -9.28 -6.59
CA THR A 105 8.83 -10.26 -6.35
C THR A 105 7.45 -9.60 -6.52
N LEU A 106 7.26 -8.44 -5.89
CA LEU A 106 6.01 -7.67 -5.93
C LEU A 106 5.73 -7.08 -7.31
N ALA A 107 6.74 -6.79 -8.13
CA ALA A 107 6.57 -6.27 -9.49
C ALA A 107 6.22 -7.38 -10.49
N LYS A 108 6.83 -8.57 -10.36
CA LYS A 108 6.81 -9.60 -11.41
C LYS A 108 5.85 -10.75 -11.17
N THR A 109 5.45 -11.03 -9.93
CA THR A 109 4.55 -12.16 -9.66
C THR A 109 3.15 -11.89 -10.20
N PRO A 110 2.56 -12.78 -11.02
CA PRO A 110 1.19 -12.61 -11.53
C PRO A 110 0.14 -12.52 -10.41
N LEU A 111 -0.84 -11.63 -10.58
CA LEU A 111 -1.89 -11.33 -9.61
C LEU A 111 -3.28 -11.63 -10.15
N ILE A 112 -4.21 -11.89 -9.23
CA ILE A 112 -5.64 -12.03 -9.57
C ILE A 112 -6.31 -10.69 -9.87
N ALA A 113 -5.77 -9.58 -9.36
CA ALA A 113 -6.31 -8.24 -9.54
C ALA A 113 -5.19 -7.20 -9.47
N ASP A 114 -5.51 -5.99 -9.92
CA ASP A 114 -4.61 -4.84 -9.92
C ASP A 114 -4.44 -4.27 -8.50
N VAL A 115 -3.29 -3.64 -8.24
CA VAL A 115 -2.96 -3.08 -6.91
C VAL A 115 -1.86 -2.03 -7.00
N TYR A 116 -1.75 -1.17 -6.01
CA TYR A 116 -0.52 -0.41 -5.72
C TYR A 116 0.23 -1.06 -4.57
N TYR A 117 1.47 -1.51 -4.78
CA TYR A 117 2.36 -1.88 -3.68
C TYR A 117 3.29 -0.71 -3.36
N ILE A 118 3.28 -0.28 -2.10
CA ILE A 118 4.21 0.72 -1.60
C ILE A 118 5.23 -0.03 -0.75
N VAL A 119 6.52 0.19 -1.02
CA VAL A 119 7.62 -0.52 -0.38
C VAL A 119 8.64 0.49 0.12
N GLY A 120 9.07 0.36 1.37
CA GLY A 120 10.18 1.12 1.95
C GLY A 120 11.26 0.17 2.46
N GLY A 121 12.52 0.42 2.15
CA GLY A 121 13.68 -0.33 2.64
C GLY A 121 14.32 0.32 3.86
N THR A 122 15.62 0.08 4.02
CA THR A 122 16.42 0.56 5.16
C THR A 122 17.46 1.61 4.77
N SER A 123 17.81 1.69 3.49
CA SER A 123 18.84 2.61 2.99
C SER A 123 18.23 3.85 2.33
N PRO A 124 18.98 4.96 2.21
CA PRO A 124 18.52 6.11 1.44
C PRO A 124 18.09 5.70 0.03
N LYS A 125 17.03 6.34 -0.47
CA LYS A 125 16.37 6.11 -1.77
C LYS A 125 15.59 4.80 -1.89
N GLU A 126 15.64 3.91 -0.91
CA GLU A 126 14.84 2.67 -0.89
C GLU A 126 13.38 2.98 -0.51
N GLY A 127 12.66 3.60 -1.44
CA GLY A 127 11.22 3.77 -1.36
C GLY A 127 10.64 3.76 -2.77
N VAL A 128 9.57 3.00 -2.99
CA VAL A 128 8.95 2.86 -4.31
C VAL A 128 7.45 2.62 -4.22
N VAL A 129 6.71 3.19 -5.17
CA VAL A 129 5.33 2.79 -5.48
C VAL A 129 5.36 1.95 -6.75
N ILE A 130 4.82 0.73 -6.68
CA ILE A 130 4.71 -0.20 -7.80
C ILE A 130 3.24 -0.23 -8.22
N THR A 131 2.93 0.31 -9.39
CA THR A 131 1.58 0.21 -9.96
C THR A 131 1.48 -1.12 -10.70
N ARG A 132 0.60 -2.01 -10.25
CA ARG A 132 0.45 -3.37 -10.78
C ARG A 132 -0.81 -3.52 -11.62
N ASP A 133 -0.60 -4.09 -12.80
CA ASP A 133 -1.60 -4.87 -13.51
C ASP A 133 -1.47 -6.36 -13.10
N ARG A 134 -2.49 -7.17 -13.41
CA ARG A 134 -2.48 -8.63 -13.19
C ARG A 134 -1.20 -9.31 -13.71
N GLY A 135 -0.76 -8.95 -14.91
CA GLY A 135 0.38 -9.59 -15.59
C GLY A 135 1.77 -9.05 -15.21
N GLY A 136 1.86 -7.88 -14.57
CA GLY A 136 3.15 -7.24 -14.30
C GLY A 136 3.02 -5.77 -13.85
N PRO A 137 4.14 -5.03 -13.80
CA PRO A 137 4.12 -3.64 -13.39
C PRO A 137 3.72 -2.74 -14.57
N ALA A 138 2.69 -1.91 -14.36
CA ALA A 138 2.35 -0.83 -15.28
C ALA A 138 3.31 0.36 -15.11
N ASP A 139 3.81 0.58 -13.89
CA ASP A 139 4.77 1.64 -13.57
C ASP A 139 5.53 1.30 -12.27
N ILE A 140 6.76 1.83 -12.16
CA ILE A 140 7.61 1.76 -10.96
C ILE A 140 8.08 3.18 -10.64
N TRP A 141 7.64 3.73 -9.52
CA TRP A 141 7.86 5.12 -9.13
C TRP A 141 8.74 5.21 -7.86
N PRO A 142 10.09 5.19 -8.01
CA PRO A 142 11.02 5.22 -6.88
C PRO A 142 11.12 6.62 -6.29
N LEU A 143 11.61 6.77 -5.06
CA LEU A 143 12.03 8.06 -4.51
C LEU A 143 13.14 8.68 -5.36
N ASP A 144 13.16 10.01 -5.46
CA ASP A 144 14.25 10.74 -6.10
C ASP A 144 14.64 12.01 -5.30
N PRO A 145 15.27 11.83 -4.12
CA PRO A 145 15.59 12.95 -3.23
C PRO A 145 16.52 13.99 -3.86
N LEU A 146 17.34 13.61 -4.86
CA LEU A 146 18.26 14.52 -5.55
C LEU A 146 17.52 15.56 -6.38
N ASN A 147 16.34 15.21 -6.89
CA ASN A 147 15.46 16.12 -7.62
C ASN A 147 14.35 16.71 -6.71
N GLY A 148 14.52 16.63 -5.40
CA GLY A 148 13.57 17.15 -4.41
C GLY A 148 12.36 16.24 -4.14
N GLU A 149 12.33 15.03 -4.72
CA GLU A 149 11.22 14.09 -4.60
C GLU A 149 11.46 13.11 -3.43
N TRP A 150 11.48 13.65 -2.21
CA TRP A 150 11.82 12.94 -0.97
C TRP A 150 10.67 12.12 -0.35
N PHE A 151 9.47 12.17 -0.93
CA PHE A 151 8.33 11.34 -0.57
C PHE A 151 7.56 10.86 -1.81
N ARG A 152 6.80 9.76 -1.63
CA ARG A 152 5.75 9.32 -2.56
C ARG A 152 4.44 9.23 -1.81
N VAL A 153 3.35 9.64 -2.46
CA VAL A 153 1.99 9.53 -1.95
C VAL A 153 1.19 8.73 -2.96
N GLU A 154 0.70 7.57 -2.53
CA GLU A 154 -0.27 6.78 -3.27
C GLU A 154 -1.58 6.73 -2.47
N THR A 155 -2.68 6.66 -3.21
CA THR A 155 -4.04 6.51 -2.68
C THR A 155 -4.68 5.33 -3.41
N ASN A 156 -5.56 5.57 -4.38
CA ASN A 156 -6.20 4.51 -5.16
C ASN A 156 -6.27 4.85 -6.66
N TYR A 157 -5.40 5.73 -7.14
CA TYR A 157 -5.45 6.26 -8.51
C TYR A 157 -4.06 6.31 -9.10
N ASP A 158 -3.93 6.12 -10.42
CA ASP A 158 -2.62 6.18 -11.07
C ASP A 158 -1.96 7.55 -10.82
N HIS A 159 -0.67 7.58 -10.41
CA HIS A 159 0.00 8.83 -10.01
C HIS A 159 0.19 9.83 -11.15
N TRP A 160 0.33 9.34 -12.38
CA TRP A 160 0.44 10.16 -13.61
C TRP A 160 -0.90 10.72 -14.10
N LYS A 161 -1.99 10.48 -13.37
CA LYS A 161 -3.32 11.03 -13.64
C LYS A 161 -3.76 11.94 -12.49
N PRO A 162 -4.60 12.95 -12.77
CA PRO A 162 -5.22 13.73 -11.71
C PRO A 162 -6.10 12.82 -10.84
N ALA A 163 -6.05 13.03 -9.52
CA ALA A 163 -6.98 12.39 -8.61
C ALA A 163 -8.43 12.87 -8.91
N PRO A 164 -9.44 12.00 -8.83
CA PRO A 164 -10.83 12.42 -9.02
C PRO A 164 -11.24 13.46 -7.98
N LYS A 165 -11.90 14.53 -8.40
CA LYS A 165 -12.33 15.62 -7.49
C LYS A 165 -13.20 15.14 -6.33
N VAL A 166 -13.94 14.05 -6.50
CA VAL A 166 -14.82 13.46 -5.48
C VAL A 166 -14.05 12.70 -4.38
N ASP A 167 -12.80 12.31 -4.64
CA ASP A 167 -11.95 11.54 -3.72
C ASP A 167 -10.47 11.93 -3.88
N ASP A 168 -10.17 13.23 -3.79
CA ASP A 168 -8.79 13.74 -3.88
C ASP A 168 -8.11 13.75 -2.51
N ARG A 169 -7.69 12.57 -2.05
CA ARG A 169 -6.89 12.39 -0.82
C ARG A 169 -5.41 12.67 -1.05
N ARG A 170 -4.95 12.63 -2.31
CA ARG A 170 -3.54 12.80 -2.67
C ARG A 170 -3.09 14.24 -2.45
N THR A 171 -3.85 15.21 -2.95
CA THR A 171 -3.53 16.64 -2.83
C THR A 171 -3.33 17.12 -1.38
N PRO A 172 -4.25 16.86 -0.42
CA PRO A 172 -4.05 17.27 0.96
C PRO A 172 -2.87 16.57 1.63
N ALA A 173 -2.62 15.30 1.34
CA ALA A 173 -1.45 14.58 1.87
C ALA A 173 -0.13 15.18 1.36
N ILE A 174 -0.03 15.49 0.06
CA ILE A 174 1.14 16.18 -0.53
C ILE A 174 1.33 17.55 0.14
N LYS A 175 0.25 18.33 0.31
CA LYS A 175 0.32 19.65 0.95
C LYS A 175 0.84 19.55 2.38
N ALA A 176 0.38 18.56 3.14
CA ALA A 176 0.81 18.33 4.52
C ALA A 176 2.28 17.87 4.60
N LEU A 177 2.74 16.99 3.71
CA LEU A 177 4.16 16.60 3.63
C LEU A 177 5.04 17.79 3.28
N ASN A 178 4.64 18.61 2.31
CA ASN A 178 5.36 19.82 1.94
C ASN A 178 5.45 20.81 3.12
N ALA A 179 4.37 21.00 3.87
CA ALA A 179 4.34 21.87 5.04
C ALA A 179 5.19 21.34 6.21
N THR A 180 5.23 20.01 6.38
CA THR A 180 6.10 19.35 7.37
C THR A 180 7.57 19.56 7.01
N GLY A 181 7.91 19.37 5.74
CA GLY A 181 9.27 19.47 5.22
C GLY A 181 10.13 18.27 5.58
N GLN A 182 11.14 17.99 4.75
CA GLN A 182 12.01 16.83 4.86
C GLN A 182 12.78 16.76 6.20
N ALA A 183 13.13 17.92 6.77
CA ALA A 183 13.90 18.03 8.01
C ALA A 183 13.11 17.66 9.28
N HIS A 184 11.78 17.66 9.22
CA HIS A 184 10.91 17.35 10.37
C HIS A 184 10.15 16.02 10.17
N LEU A 185 10.47 15.27 9.12
CA LEU A 185 9.85 13.97 8.89
C LEU A 185 10.31 12.97 9.95
N ASN A 186 9.35 12.41 10.68
CA ASN A 186 9.53 11.27 11.57
C ASN A 186 8.21 10.48 11.67
N LEU A 187 8.17 9.40 12.46
CA LEU A 187 6.96 8.59 12.61
C LEU A 187 5.77 9.36 13.22
N GLU A 188 6.02 10.30 14.13
CA GLU A 188 4.97 11.10 14.76
C GLU A 188 4.36 12.10 13.77
N THR A 189 5.19 12.85 13.04
CA THR A 189 4.71 13.81 12.05
C THR A 189 4.00 13.11 10.88
N LEU A 190 4.45 11.91 10.50
CA LEU A 190 3.76 11.07 9.53
C LEU A 190 2.41 10.57 10.06
N PHE A 191 2.32 10.19 11.33
CA PHE A 191 1.04 9.80 11.96
C PHE A 191 0.06 10.97 12.05
N GLN A 192 0.53 12.17 12.43
CA GLN A 192 -0.31 13.38 12.45
C GLN A 192 -0.90 13.68 11.07
N LEU A 193 -0.11 13.51 10.01
CA LEU A 193 -0.57 13.69 8.64
C LEU A 193 -1.72 12.76 8.26
N HIS A 194 -1.64 11.48 8.65
CA HIS A 194 -2.69 10.50 8.40
C HIS A 194 -4.01 10.83 9.13
N ASN A 195 -3.96 11.60 10.21
CA ASN A 195 -5.14 12.05 10.95
C ASN A 195 -5.77 13.33 10.39
N LEU A 196 -5.03 14.15 9.64
CA LEU A 196 -5.55 15.40 9.05
C LEU A 196 -6.78 15.14 8.18
N TYR A 197 -6.78 14.05 7.41
CA TYR A 197 -7.90 13.69 6.53
C TYR A 197 -9.20 13.40 7.30
N TYR A 198 -9.09 12.78 8.47
CA TYR A 198 -10.24 12.41 9.30
C TYR A 198 -10.78 13.58 10.15
N SER A 199 -10.02 14.68 10.24
CA SER A 199 -10.44 15.89 10.96
C SER A 199 -11.18 16.92 10.10
N ASP A 200 -11.17 16.80 8.77
CA ASP A 200 -11.94 17.66 7.86
C ASP A 200 -13.31 17.02 7.55
N GLU A 201 -14.41 17.61 8.03
CA GLU A 201 -15.77 17.10 7.83
C GLU A 201 -16.19 16.94 6.35
N ARG A 202 -15.42 17.51 5.42
CA ARG A 202 -15.61 17.40 3.96
C ARG A 202 -15.07 16.09 3.38
N CYS A 203 -14.30 15.33 4.15
CA CYS A 203 -13.57 14.14 3.72
C CYS A 203 -14.23 12.87 4.30
N ARG A 204 -15.41 12.50 3.76
CA ARG A 204 -16.13 11.28 4.17
C ARG A 204 -15.43 10.02 3.65
N ALA A 205 -15.51 8.92 4.41
CA ALA A 205 -15.07 7.60 3.95
C ALA A 205 -15.77 7.23 2.62
N ARG A 206 -15.01 6.66 1.68
CA ARG A 206 -15.48 6.22 0.37
C ARG A 206 -16.73 5.34 0.52
N GLN A 207 -17.84 5.75 -0.11
CA GLN A 207 -18.90 4.82 -0.46
C GLN A 207 -18.41 4.05 -1.68
N VAL A 208 -18.13 2.76 -1.51
CA VAL A 208 -17.86 1.87 -2.65
C VAL A 208 -19.20 1.71 -3.39
N PRO A 209 -19.31 2.08 -4.68
CA PRO A 209 -20.54 1.86 -5.43
C PRO A 209 -20.82 0.36 -5.52
N ASP A 210 -22.08 -0.03 -5.38
CA ASP A 210 -22.52 -1.39 -5.67
C ASP A 210 -22.38 -1.63 -7.19
N HIS A 211 -21.35 -2.39 -7.59
CA HIS A 211 -20.98 -2.57 -8.99
C HIS A 211 -21.74 -3.71 -9.68
N ASP A 212 -22.71 -4.33 -9.00
CA ASP A 212 -23.64 -5.28 -9.62
C ASP A 212 -24.64 -4.61 -10.60
N GLN A 213 -24.53 -3.29 -10.81
CA GLN A 213 -25.27 -2.55 -11.83
C GLN A 213 -24.34 -1.65 -12.66
N LYS A 214 -23.58 -2.22 -13.59
CA LYS A 214 -23.14 -1.48 -14.80
C LYS A 214 -23.95 -2.01 -15.99
N PRO A 215 -24.40 -1.14 -16.91
CA PRO A 215 -25.34 -1.52 -17.95
C PRO A 215 -24.73 -2.58 -18.86
N GLU A 216 -25.51 -3.65 -19.08
CA GLU A 216 -25.27 -4.61 -20.14
C GLU A 216 -25.17 -3.87 -21.48
N LEU A 217 -24.11 -4.17 -22.23
CA LEU A 217 -24.02 -3.91 -23.66
C LEU A 217 -24.20 -5.24 -24.38
#